data_AF-A0A9P6ZZF0-F1
#
_entry.id   AF-A0A9P6ZZF0-F1
#
_cell.length_a   1.000
_cell.length_b   1.000
_cell.length_c   1.000
_cell.angle_alpha   90.00
_cell.angle_beta   90.00
_cell.angle_gamma   90.00
#
_symmetry.space_group_name_H-M   'P 1'
#
loop_
_entity.id
_entity.type
_entity.pdbx_description
1 polymer ?
#
loop_
_entity_poly.entity_id
_entity_poly.type
_entity_poly.pdbx_seq_one_letter_code
_entity_poly.pdbx_strand_id
1 'polypeptide(L)'
;MPRGLKSRPVLSFRVYNRQFIVLSSLQAATELLDARATTYSDRPKIWMIEFAKRNLNPFDISFNHPYFKAYRTVLKNSLSTRTIQNYQSVQTEECRVLLDGLHKNPDRFADHIRSICE
;
A
#
# COMPACT_ATOMS: atom_id res chain seq x y z
N MET A 1 -5.82 -11.23 -30.88
CA MET A 1 -6.15 -11.99 -29.66
C MET A 1 -4.88 -12.60 -29.09
N PRO A 2 -4.21 -12.01 -28.07
CA PRO A 2 -3.02 -12.64 -27.52
C PRO A 2 -3.41 -13.81 -26.61
N ARG A 3 -2.65 -14.89 -26.78
CA ARG A 3 -2.83 -16.22 -26.20
C ARG A 3 -2.78 -16.17 -24.66
N GLY A 4 -3.75 -16.81 -24.01
CA GLY A 4 -3.82 -16.90 -22.55
C GLY A 4 -2.53 -17.44 -21.95
N LEU A 5 -1.94 -16.69 -21.01
CA LEU A 5 -0.82 -17.16 -20.22
C LEU A 5 -1.27 -18.41 -19.45
N LYS A 6 -0.64 -19.55 -19.75
CA LYS A 6 -0.65 -20.75 -18.90
C LYS A 6 -0.21 -20.31 -17.50
N SER A 7 -1.09 -20.34 -16.50
CA SER A 7 -0.85 -19.76 -15.17
C SER A 7 0.18 -20.57 -14.38
N ARG A 8 1.47 -20.34 -14.65
CA ARG A 8 2.54 -20.84 -13.78
C ARG A 8 2.42 -20.11 -12.45
N PRO A 9 2.38 -20.81 -11.31
CA PRO A 9 2.11 -20.22 -9.99
C PRO A 9 3.18 -19.20 -9.54
N VAL A 10 4.38 -19.31 -10.12
CA VAL A 10 5.49 -18.37 -9.95
C VAL A 10 6.14 -18.11 -11.31
N LEU A 11 6.34 -16.84 -11.64
CA LEU A 11 7.08 -16.36 -12.81
C LEU A 11 8.33 -15.61 -12.34
N SER A 12 9.47 -15.83 -12.98
CA SER A 12 10.67 -15.03 -12.74
C SER A 12 11.17 -14.40 -14.03
N PHE A 13 11.58 -13.14 -13.94
CA PHE A 13 12.27 -12.43 -15.01
C PHE A 13 13.35 -11.52 -14.43
N ARG A 14 14.30 -11.11 -15.26
CA ARG A 14 15.40 -10.22 -14.85
C ARG A 14 15.27 -8.91 -15.60
N VAL A 15 15.39 -7.80 -14.87
CA VAL A 15 15.49 -6.46 -15.45
C VAL A 15 16.81 -5.86 -14.96
N TYR A 16 17.70 -5.56 -15.90
CA TYR A 16 19.10 -5.18 -15.60
C TYR A 16 19.77 -6.18 -14.65
N ASN A 17 20.27 -5.71 -13.51
CA ASN A 17 20.91 -6.51 -12.48
C ASN A 17 19.97 -6.94 -11.34
N ARG A 18 18.64 -6.91 -11.56
CA ARG A 18 17.64 -7.29 -10.54
C ARG A 18 16.75 -8.42 -11.04
N GLN A 19 16.60 -9.45 -10.22
CA GLN A 19 15.65 -10.53 -10.47
C GLN A 19 14.31 -10.20 -9.81
N PHE A 20 13.25 -10.31 -10.60
CA PHE A 20 11.88 -10.18 -10.14
C PHE A 20 11.23 -11.56 -10.12
N ILE A 21 10.43 -11.80 -9.08
CA ILE A 21 9.65 -13.01 -8.88
C ILE A 21 8.20 -12.55 -8.69
N VAL A 22 7.31 -12.98 -9.57
CA VAL A 22 5.88 -12.67 -9.54
C VAL A 22 5.15 -13.92 -9.05
N LEU A 23 4.38 -13.74 -7.98
CA LEU A 23 3.51 -14.76 -7.40
C LEU A 23 2.13 -14.58 -8.05
N SER A 24 1.70 -15.57 -8.83
CA SER A 24 0.45 -15.49 -9.60
C SER A 24 -0.68 -16.35 -9.01
N SER A 25 -0.39 -17.08 -7.93
CA SER A 25 -1.34 -17.95 -7.24
C SER A 25 -1.48 -17.55 -5.77
N LEU A 26 -2.69 -17.70 -5.23
CA LEU A 26 -2.98 -17.44 -3.82
C LEU A 26 -2.10 -18.29 -2.90
N GLN A 27 -1.94 -19.58 -3.23
CA GLN A 27 -1.12 -20.51 -2.45
C GLN A 27 0.34 -20.03 -2.35
N ALA A 28 0.96 -19.65 -3.47
CA ALA A 28 2.34 -19.15 -3.43
C ALA A 28 2.46 -17.82 -2.65
N ALA A 29 1.45 -16.96 -2.75
CA ALA A 29 1.42 -15.70 -2.01
C ALA A 29 1.30 -15.93 -0.50
N THR A 30 0.41 -16.81 -0.04
CA THR A 30 0.24 -17.09 1.40
C THR A 30 1.44 -17.84 1.99
N GLU A 31 2.00 -18.81 1.26
CA GLU A 31 3.17 -19.57 1.71
C GLU A 31 4.42 -18.68 1.87
N LEU A 32 4.61 -17.70 0.98
CA LEU A 32 5.80 -16.85 1.00
C LEU A 32 5.59 -15.57 1.83
N LEU A 33 4.46 -14.89 1.68
CA LEU A 33 4.23 -13.57 2.30
C LEU A 33 3.65 -13.65 3.71
N ASP A 34 2.89 -14.70 4.04
CA ASP A 34 2.33 -14.89 5.40
C ASP A 34 3.17 -15.88 6.21
N ALA A 35 3.27 -17.14 5.75
CA ALA A 35 3.93 -18.20 6.52
C ALA A 35 5.45 -17.96 6.68
N ARG A 36 6.07 -17.26 5.72
CA ARG A 36 7.51 -16.91 5.72
C ARG A 36 7.73 -15.40 5.69
N ALA A 37 6.81 -14.65 6.30
CA ALA A 37 6.82 -13.19 6.31
C ALA A 37 8.18 -12.62 6.77
N THR A 38 8.84 -13.21 7.76
CA THR A 38 10.14 -12.73 8.28
C THR A 38 11.25 -12.76 7.23
N THR A 39 11.17 -13.64 6.24
CA THR A 39 12.17 -13.78 5.17
C THR A 39 11.86 -12.87 3.97
N TYR A 40 10.58 -12.73 3.61
CA TYR A 40 10.18 -12.07 2.36
C TYR A 40 9.51 -10.70 2.54
N SER A 41 9.33 -10.22 3.77
CA SER A 41 8.69 -8.92 4.03
C SER A 41 9.62 -7.72 3.92
N ASP A 42 10.88 -7.88 3.53
CA ASP A 42 11.73 -6.71 3.35
C ASP A 42 11.31 -5.91 2.11
N ARG A 43 11.52 -4.59 2.14
CA ARG A 43 11.05 -3.69 1.07
C ARG A 43 12.21 -3.29 0.16
N PRO A 44 12.03 -3.37 -1.17
CA PRO A 44 13.07 -2.90 -2.09
C PRO A 44 13.29 -1.40 -1.89
N LYS A 45 14.56 -0.99 -1.84
CA LYS A 45 14.93 0.42 -1.66
C LYS A 45 14.41 1.28 -2.82
N ILE A 46 13.58 2.26 -2.50
CA ILE A 46 13.10 3.30 -3.43
C ILE A 46 14.04 4.51 -3.30
N TRP A 47 14.90 4.72 -4.29
CA TRP A 47 15.94 5.78 -4.25
C TRP A 47 15.38 7.18 -4.02
N MET A 48 14.21 7.49 -4.60
CA MET A 48 13.57 8.79 -4.41
C MET A 48 13.22 9.08 -2.94
N ILE A 49 12.82 8.05 -2.19
CA ILE A 49 12.47 8.19 -0.77
C ILE A 49 13.72 8.44 0.08
N GLU A 50 14.83 7.77 -0.28
CA GLU A 50 16.12 8.02 0.35
C GLU A 50 16.64 9.42 0.05
N PHE A 51 16.59 9.87 -1.20
CA PHE A 51 17.03 11.22 -1.58
C PHE A 51 16.17 12.31 -0.91
N ALA A 52 14.88 12.07 -0.75
CA ALA A 52 13.98 12.95 -0.01
C ALA A 52 14.18 12.89 1.53
N LYS A 53 15.12 12.09 2.04
CA LYS A 53 15.34 11.83 3.48
C LYS A 53 14.07 11.36 4.20
N ARG A 54 13.21 10.58 3.51
CA ARG A 54 11.95 10.01 4.02
C ARG A 54 12.03 8.50 4.23
N ASN A 55 13.24 7.98 4.41
CA ASN A 55 13.55 6.56 4.59
C ASN A 55 13.05 5.96 5.92
N LEU A 56 12.61 6.80 6.87
CA LEU A 56 11.97 6.38 8.13
C LEU A 56 10.44 6.41 8.06
N ASN A 57 9.85 6.34 6.87
CA ASN A 57 8.41 6.23 6.78
C ASN A 57 7.96 4.80 7.20
N PRO A 58 6.79 4.66 7.86
CA PRO A 58 6.31 3.35 8.31
C PRO A 58 6.04 2.31 7.21
N PHE A 59 5.93 2.72 5.94
CA PHE A 59 5.51 1.87 4.83
C PHE A 59 6.69 1.24 4.07
N ASP A 60 7.84 1.92 4.04
CA ASP A 60 9.05 1.55 3.29
C ASP A 60 10.23 1.19 4.19
N ILE A 61 10.10 1.32 5.50
CA ILE A 61 11.13 0.92 6.44
C ILE A 61 11.40 -0.60 6.35
N SER A 62 12.69 -0.96 6.35
CA SER A 62 13.11 -2.37 6.28
C SER A 62 12.56 -3.19 7.45
N PHE A 63 12.21 -4.44 7.18
CA PHE A 63 11.72 -5.37 8.21
C PHE A 63 12.73 -5.55 9.36
N ASN A 64 14.02 -5.52 9.03
CA ASN A 64 15.12 -5.70 9.98
C ASN A 64 15.49 -4.43 10.76
N HIS A 65 14.86 -3.29 10.45
CA HIS A 65 15.15 -2.05 11.13
C HIS A 65 14.63 -2.07 12.58
N PRO A 66 15.38 -1.54 13.58
CA PRO A 66 14.94 -1.53 14.98
C PRO A 66 13.55 -0.90 15.20
N TYR A 67 13.22 0.14 14.43
CA TYR A 67 11.93 0.84 14.53
C TYR A 67 10.75 0.14 13.84
N PHE A 68 10.97 -0.90 13.02
CA PHE A 68 9.90 -1.55 12.26
C PHE A 68 8.75 -2.02 13.16
N LYS A 69 9.09 -2.71 14.25
CA LYS A 69 8.10 -3.22 15.22
C LYS A 69 7.33 -2.08 15.91
N ALA A 70 8.02 -1.00 16.27
CA ALA A 70 7.41 0.15 16.92
C ALA A 70 6.44 0.85 15.97
N TYR A 71 6.84 1.13 14.73
CA TYR A 71 5.97 1.76 13.72
C TYR A 71 4.76 0.90 13.39
N ARG A 72 4.95 -0.42 13.21
CA ARG A 72 3.82 -1.34 12.98
C ARG A 72 2.85 -1.37 14.16
N THR A 73 3.35 -1.29 15.39
CA THR A 73 2.50 -1.27 16.59
C THR A 73 1.68 0.01 16.66
N VAL A 74 2.31 1.17 16.43
CA VAL A 74 1.62 2.46 16.40
C VAL A 74 0.54 2.45 15.30
N LEU A 75 0.90 2.09 14.07
CA LEU A 75 -0.07 2.02 12.96
C LEU A 75 -1.23 1.08 13.26
N LYS A 76 -0.95 -0.11 13.79
CA LYS A 76 -2.00 -1.07 14.16
C LYS A 76 -2.95 -0.51 15.21
N ASN A 77 -2.43 0.24 16.18
CA ASN A 77 -3.25 0.83 17.24
C ASN A 77 -4.06 2.03 16.73
N SER A 78 -3.45 2.89 15.92
CA SER A 78 -4.12 4.04 15.29
C SER A 78 -5.21 3.61 14.31
N LEU A 79 -5.01 2.50 13.61
CA LEU A 79 -5.96 1.94 12.64
C LEU A 79 -6.71 0.71 13.20
N SER A 80 -6.85 0.62 14.52
CA SER A 80 -7.63 -0.47 15.13
C SER A 80 -9.13 -0.27 14.87
N THR A 81 -9.91 -1.35 14.87
CA THR A 81 -11.37 -1.30 14.69
C THR A 81 -12.05 -0.31 15.64
N ARG A 82 -11.53 -0.18 16.87
CA ARG A 82 -12.04 0.78 17.86
C ARG A 82 -11.64 2.21 17.53
N THR A 83 -10.37 2.45 17.19
CA THR A 83 -9.88 3.81 16.90
C THR A 83 -10.51 4.35 15.61
N ILE A 84 -10.74 3.50 14.62
CA ILE A 84 -11.33 3.87 13.33
C ILE A 84 -12.72 4.52 13.50
N GLN A 85 -13.51 4.10 14.50
CA GLN A 85 -14.82 4.67 14.77
C GLN A 85 -14.76 6.17 15.07
N ASN A 86 -13.67 6.65 15.67
CA ASN A 86 -13.49 8.07 15.97
C ASN A 86 -13.31 8.93 14.70
N TYR A 87 -12.86 8.33 13.59
CA TYR A 87 -12.70 9.03 12.31
C TYR A 87 -13.99 9.10 11.50
N GLN A 88 -15.03 8.35 11.87
CA GLN A 88 -16.27 8.26 11.09
C GLN A 88 -16.95 9.61 10.92
N SER A 89 -16.97 10.44 11.96
CA SER A 89 -17.60 11.76 11.90
C SER A 89 -16.91 12.67 10.87
N VAL A 90 -15.58 12.72 10.89
CA VAL A 90 -14.76 13.48 9.94
C VAL A 90 -14.95 12.93 8.52
N GLN A 91 -14.85 11.61 8.34
CA GLN A 91 -15.06 10.97 7.03
C GLN A 91 -16.45 11.27 6.47
N THR A 92 -17.48 11.30 7.32
CA THR A 92 -18.86 11.61 6.89
C THR A 92 -18.97 13.05 6.42
N GLU A 93 -18.29 13.98 7.10
CA GLU A 93 -18.30 15.39 6.71
C GLU A 93 -17.56 15.62 5.39
N GLU A 94 -16.36 15.06 5.23
CA GLU A 94 -15.63 15.14 3.96
C GLU A 94 -16.42 14.49 2.81
N CYS A 95 -17.15 13.40 3.08
CA CYS A 95 -18.05 12.81 2.09
C CYS A 95 -19.18 13.76 1.68
N ARG A 96 -19.73 14.56 2.61
CA ARG A 96 -20.77 15.54 2.25
C ARG A 96 -20.21 16.65 1.36
N VAL A 97 -19.03 17.15 1.69
CA VAL A 97 -18.33 18.15 0.86
C VAL A 97 -18.06 17.61 -0.54
N LEU A 98 -17.60 16.36 -0.65
CA LEU A 98 -17.40 15.69 -1.94
C LEU A 98 -18.69 15.65 -2.76
N LEU A 99 -19.77 15.16 -2.15
CA LEU A 99 -21.04 14.95 -2.84
C LEU A 99 -21.66 16.27 -3.29
N ASP A 100 -21.56 17.33 -2.47
CA ASP A 100 -22.00 18.68 -2.85
C ASP A 100 -21.16 19.25 -4.01
N GLY A 101 -19.83 19.09 -3.96
CA GLY A 101 -18.93 19.49 -5.04
C GLY A 101 -19.24 18.77 -6.36
N LEU A 102 -19.42 17.45 -6.31
CA LEU A 102 -19.80 16.63 -7.45
C LEU A 102 -21.19 16.98 -7.99
N HIS A 103 -22.15 17.27 -7.12
CA HIS A 103 -23.50 17.67 -7.53
C HIS A 103 -23.48 19.00 -8.29
N LYS A 104 -22.69 19.97 -7.81
CA LYS A 104 -22.59 21.30 -8.43
C LYS A 104 -21.80 21.28 -9.75
N ASN A 105 -20.71 20.53 -9.81
CA ASN A 105 -19.79 20.50 -10.97
C ASN A 105 -19.27 19.08 -11.22
N PRO A 106 -20.07 18.20 -11.85
CA PRO A 106 -19.69 16.80 -12.05
C PRO A 106 -18.48 16.62 -12.99
N ASP A 107 -18.27 17.55 -13.93
CA ASP A 107 -17.17 17.48 -14.90
C ASP A 107 -15.78 17.62 -14.25
N ARG A 108 -15.71 18.13 -13.01
CA ARG A 108 -14.47 18.31 -12.25
C ARG A 108 -14.21 17.19 -11.24
N PHE A 109 -14.64 15.98 -11.54
CA PHE A 109 -14.50 14.81 -10.66
C PHE A 109 -13.09 14.65 -10.06
N ALA A 110 -12.04 14.76 -10.89
CA ALA A 110 -10.66 14.57 -10.43
C ALA A 110 -10.21 15.62 -9.40
N ASP A 111 -10.67 16.86 -9.55
CA ASP A 111 -10.33 17.94 -8.61
C ASP A 111 -11.06 17.77 -7.28
N HIS A 112 -12.34 17.37 -7.32
CA HIS A 112 -13.12 17.06 -6.11
C HIS A 112 -12.52 15.90 -5.31
N ILE A 113 -12.02 14.86 -5.99
CA ILE A 113 -11.33 13.74 -5.32
C ILE A 113 -10.00 14.19 -4.70
N ARG A 114 -9.25 15.08 -5.37
CA ARG A 114 -7.98 15.61 -4.84
C ARG A 114 -8.19 16.40 -3.56
N SER A 115 -9.23 17.23 -3.50
CA SER A 115 -9.53 18.11 -2.36
C SER A 115 -9.81 17.37 -1.04
N ILE A 116 -10.13 16.08 -1.08
CA ILE A 116 -10.41 15.26 0.13
C ILE A 116 -9.16 14.54 0.61
N CYS A 117 -8.17 14.38 -0.28
CA CYS A 117 -6.93 13.68 0.03
C CYS A 117 -5.83 14.63 0.56
N GLU A 118 -6.06 15.94 0.53
CA GLU A 118 -5.17 17.00 1.04
C GLU A 118 -5.58 17.42 2.46
#